data_AF-A0A4D7BFL3-F1
#
_entry.id   AF-A0A4D7BFL3-F1
#
_cell.length_a   1.000
_cell.length_b   1.000
_cell.length_c   1.000
_cell.angle_alpha   90.00
_cell.angle_beta   90.00
_cell.angle_gamma   90.00
#
_symmetry.space_group_name_H-M   'P 1'
#
loop_
_entity.id
_entity.type
_entity.pdbx_description
1 polymer ?
#
loop_
_entity_poly.entity_id
_entity_poly.type
_entity_poly.pdbx_seq_one_letter_code
_entity_poly.pdbx_strand_id
1 'polypeptide(L)'
;MTLDDEMNRAIVFEAPGANPKLDRIAGKGVTIVPVGDLTTLPDVAAGLARDGMDLIELCGGISPRWRPIVKAAAGPQVRVSSVTFGIESLVPAARFNQASIDGRPPRGAFIVIQPGADPTQDRFIQAFPPQHTTFVPVPDEAVAAAIARELVEDGVGLIELYGGFTSAGAAAVIDAVAGRAPVGVGSFTLEATCPGSMISGG
;
A
#
# COMPACT_ATOMS: atom_id res chain seq x y z
N MET A 1 -1.21 -18.38 24.45
CA MET A 1 -0.53 -18.10 23.17
C MET A 1 -1.10 -16.79 22.67
N THR A 2 -0.45 -15.67 22.99
CA THR A 2 -0.85 -14.33 22.55
C THR A 2 0.43 -13.50 22.48
N LEU A 3 1.26 -13.84 21.50
CA LEU A 3 2.01 -12.82 20.78
C LEU A 3 1.03 -12.41 19.70
N ASP A 4 0.54 -11.18 19.72
CA ASP A 4 -0.03 -10.61 18.51
C ASP A 4 1.09 -10.72 17.47
N ASP A 5 0.96 -11.68 16.57
CA ASP A 5 1.97 -12.01 15.57
C ASP A 5 2.09 -10.79 14.68
N GLU A 6 3.08 -9.94 14.98
CA GLU A 6 3.27 -8.65 14.35
C GLU A 6 3.60 -8.91 12.88
N MET A 7 2.56 -8.89 12.04
CA MET A 7 2.65 -9.28 10.64
C MET A 7 3.66 -8.39 9.92
N ASN A 8 4.75 -8.99 9.46
CA ASN A 8 5.77 -8.30 8.68
C ASN A 8 5.23 -8.03 7.28
N ARG A 9 5.19 -6.77 6.89
CA ARG A 9 4.64 -6.38 5.59
C ARG A 9 5.57 -5.50 4.79
N ALA A 10 5.43 -5.58 3.48
CA ALA A 10 6.09 -4.69 2.55
C ALA A 10 5.06 -3.93 1.70
N ILE A 11 5.22 -2.60 1.59
CA ILE A 11 4.51 -1.78 0.61
C ILE A 11 5.44 -1.58 -0.58
N VAL A 12 5.05 -2.10 -1.73
CA VAL A 12 5.81 -2.01 -2.98
C VAL A 12 5.08 -1.10 -3.94
N PHE A 13 5.75 -0.05 -4.41
CA PHE A 13 5.13 0.94 -5.28
C PHE A 13 6.05 1.37 -6.42
N GLU A 14 5.47 1.68 -7.59
CA GLU A 14 6.26 2.21 -8.70
C GLU A 14 6.76 3.61 -8.39
N ALA A 15 8.07 3.80 -8.54
CA ALA A 15 8.73 5.08 -8.42
C ALA A 15 9.83 5.13 -9.48
N PRO A 16 9.60 5.80 -10.62
CA PRO A 16 10.56 5.84 -11.72
C PRO A 16 11.96 6.26 -11.25
N GLY A 17 12.97 5.47 -11.63
CA GLY A 17 14.37 5.71 -11.24
C GLY A 17 14.78 5.16 -9.87
N ALA A 18 13.86 4.63 -9.07
CA ALA A 18 14.18 4.04 -7.77
C ALA A 18 14.89 2.68 -7.91
N ASN A 19 15.85 2.43 -7.03
CA ASN A 19 16.51 1.16 -6.84
C ASN A 19 15.92 0.45 -5.61
N PRO A 20 15.22 -0.70 -5.78
CA PRO A 20 14.51 -1.37 -4.70
C PRO A 20 15.42 -1.98 -3.61
N LYS A 21 16.74 -2.01 -3.82
CA LYS A 21 17.71 -2.44 -2.80
C LYS A 21 18.27 -1.26 -2.00
N LEU A 22 18.49 -0.13 -2.65
CA LEU A 22 19.12 1.04 -2.03
C LEU A 22 18.11 1.99 -1.39
N ASP A 23 16.95 2.15 -2.03
CA ASP A 23 15.97 3.17 -1.67
C ASP A 23 14.86 2.64 -0.74
N ARG A 24 14.97 1.38 -0.30
CA ARG A 24 14.02 0.78 0.63
C ARG A 24 14.17 1.35 2.04
N ILE A 25 13.06 1.47 2.75
CA ILE A 25 13.02 1.95 4.14
C ILE A 25 12.37 0.88 5.00
N ALA A 26 13.10 0.39 6.00
CA ALA A 26 12.57 -0.53 6.99
C ALA A 26 12.14 0.23 8.24
N GLY A 27 10.90 0.05 8.66
CA GLY A 27 10.33 0.55 9.91
C GLY A 27 9.91 -0.58 10.85
N LYS A 28 9.16 -0.25 11.91
CA LYS A 28 8.58 -1.25 12.82
C LYS A 28 7.44 -2.01 12.11
N GLY A 29 7.71 -3.23 11.65
CA GLY A 29 6.74 -4.12 11.02
C GLY A 29 6.34 -3.78 9.57
N VAL A 30 6.79 -2.65 9.01
CA VAL A 30 6.55 -2.26 7.61
C VAL A 30 7.86 -1.92 6.89
N THR A 31 8.05 -2.50 5.71
CA THR A 31 9.12 -2.13 4.78
C THR A 31 8.53 -1.45 3.56
N ILE A 32 9.06 -0.28 3.19
CA ILE A 32 8.63 0.46 2.01
C ILE A 32 9.66 0.22 0.91
N VAL A 33 9.21 -0.26 -0.24
CA VAL A 33 10.08 -0.66 -1.35
C VAL A 33 9.63 0.04 -2.63
N PRO A 34 10.27 1.16 -3.00
CA PRO A 34 10.06 1.79 -4.29
C PRO A 34 10.72 0.94 -5.40
N VAL A 35 10.06 0.82 -6.55
CA VAL A 35 10.54 0.04 -7.70
C VAL A 35 10.53 0.92 -8.95
N GLY A 36 11.70 1.14 -9.55
CA GLY A 36 11.82 1.89 -10.80
C GLY A 36 11.63 1.08 -12.08
N ASP A 37 11.70 -0.25 -12.00
CA ASP A 37 11.50 -1.17 -13.12
C ASP A 37 10.66 -2.37 -12.68
N LEU A 38 9.42 -2.44 -13.19
CA LEU A 38 8.49 -3.50 -12.81
C LEU A 38 8.95 -4.90 -13.24
N THR A 39 9.89 -5.03 -14.18
CA THR A 39 10.45 -6.35 -14.55
C THR A 39 11.24 -6.98 -13.40
N THR A 40 11.69 -6.17 -12.44
CA THR A 40 12.41 -6.64 -11.24
C THR A 40 11.49 -7.11 -10.11
N LEU A 41 10.17 -6.89 -10.22
CA LEU A 41 9.20 -7.26 -9.17
C LEU A 41 9.29 -8.71 -8.69
N PRO A 42 9.49 -9.74 -9.55
CA PRO A 42 9.65 -11.11 -9.08
C PRO A 42 10.86 -11.30 -8.15
N ASP A 43 12.01 -10.71 -8.49
CA ASP A 43 13.22 -10.81 -7.69
C ASP A 43 13.09 -10.04 -6.37
N VAL A 44 12.45 -8.88 -6.41
CA VAL A 44 12.11 -8.09 -5.22
C VAL A 44 11.19 -8.89 -4.30
N ALA A 45 10.14 -9.50 -4.84
CA ALA A 45 9.18 -10.32 -4.09
C ALA A 45 9.83 -11.55 -3.45
N ALA A 46 10.67 -12.27 -4.19
CA ALA A 46 11.42 -13.40 -3.66
C ALA A 46 12.42 -12.96 -2.56
N GLY A 47 13.00 -11.77 -2.69
CA GLY A 47 13.82 -11.15 -1.64
C GLY A 47 13.02 -10.87 -0.37
N LEU A 48 11.90 -10.17 -0.50
CA LEU A 48 11.01 -9.86 0.61
C LEU A 48 10.50 -11.11 1.33
N ALA A 49 10.20 -12.17 0.59
CA ALA A 49 9.83 -13.46 1.19
C ALA A 49 10.97 -14.09 2.01
N ARG A 50 12.22 -14.03 1.50
CA ARG A 50 13.41 -14.48 2.25
C ARG A 50 13.68 -13.61 3.48
N ASP A 51 13.34 -12.33 3.40
CA ASP A 51 13.44 -11.38 4.51
C ASP A 51 12.31 -11.56 5.55
N GLY A 52 11.40 -12.52 5.35
CA GLY A 52 10.36 -12.89 6.32
C GLY A 52 9.08 -12.06 6.24
N MET A 53 8.78 -11.45 5.09
CA MET A 53 7.50 -10.74 4.92
C MET A 53 6.33 -11.73 4.77
N ASP A 54 5.29 -11.51 5.57
CA ASP A 54 4.01 -12.23 5.52
C ASP A 54 3.05 -11.65 4.47
N LEU A 55 3.22 -10.37 4.15
CA LEU A 55 2.34 -9.60 3.27
C LEU A 55 3.15 -8.66 2.35
N ILE A 56 2.83 -8.68 1.06
CA ILE A 56 3.33 -7.72 0.07
C ILE A 56 2.12 -6.96 -0.51
N GLU A 57 2.10 -5.65 -0.35
CA GLU A 57 1.02 -4.77 -0.81
C GLU A 57 1.50 -3.93 -1.99
N LEU A 58 0.88 -4.10 -3.16
CA LEU A 58 1.30 -3.45 -4.41
C LEU A 58 0.48 -2.18 -4.69
N CYS A 59 1.12 -1.07 -5.06
CA CYS A 59 0.42 0.14 -5.53
C CYS A 59 1.23 0.95 -6.55
N GLY A 60 0.76 2.17 -6.87
CA GLY A 60 1.44 3.11 -7.77
C GLY A 60 1.64 2.52 -9.15
N GLY A 61 0.62 2.45 -10.00
CA GLY A 61 0.78 1.94 -11.39
C GLY A 61 1.01 0.43 -11.54
N ILE A 62 1.35 -0.29 -10.46
CA ILE A 62 1.45 -1.75 -10.46
C ILE A 62 0.05 -2.36 -10.63
N SER A 63 -0.29 -2.65 -11.88
CA SER A 63 -1.56 -3.28 -12.25
C SER A 63 -1.80 -4.58 -11.46
N PRO A 64 -3.06 -4.90 -11.09
CA PRO A 64 -3.42 -6.18 -10.45
C PRO A 64 -2.94 -7.43 -11.22
N ARG A 65 -2.63 -7.32 -12.52
CA ARG A 65 -2.01 -8.40 -13.31
C ARG A 65 -0.70 -8.93 -12.71
N TRP A 66 -0.01 -8.12 -11.91
CA TRP A 66 1.25 -8.49 -11.26
C TRP A 66 1.04 -9.36 -10.02
N ARG A 67 -0.15 -9.37 -9.41
CA ARG A 67 -0.45 -10.19 -8.22
C ARG A 67 -0.06 -11.66 -8.37
N PRO A 68 -0.50 -12.41 -9.40
CA PRO A 68 -0.14 -13.82 -9.55
C PRO A 68 1.37 -14.02 -9.78
N ILE A 69 2.04 -13.09 -10.46
CA ILE A 69 3.49 -13.16 -10.73
C ILE A 69 4.27 -12.96 -9.43
N VAL A 70 3.92 -11.92 -8.66
CA VAL A 70 4.51 -11.64 -7.35
C VAL A 70 4.22 -12.77 -6.37
N LYS A 71 2.99 -13.31 -6.37
CA LYS A 71 2.61 -14.45 -5.52
C LYS A 71 3.41 -15.70 -5.85
N ALA A 72 3.61 -16.01 -7.13
CA ALA A 72 4.42 -17.15 -7.56
C ALA A 72 5.90 -17.00 -7.12
N ALA A 73 6.45 -15.79 -7.19
CA ALA A 73 7.83 -15.52 -6.80
C ALA A 73 8.04 -15.47 -5.26
N ALA A 74 7.09 -14.91 -4.51
CA ALA A 74 7.14 -14.82 -3.05
C ALA A 74 6.82 -16.16 -2.36
N GLY A 75 6.04 -17.01 -3.02
CA GLY A 75 5.70 -18.34 -2.52
C GLY A 75 4.35 -18.43 -1.79
N PRO A 76 3.94 -19.65 -1.40
CA PRO A 76 2.59 -19.94 -0.94
C PRO A 76 2.23 -19.30 0.40
N GLN A 77 3.22 -19.00 1.26
CA GLN A 77 2.97 -18.42 2.59
C GLN A 77 2.78 -16.90 2.57
N VAL A 78 3.35 -16.20 1.59
CA VAL A 78 3.29 -14.73 1.51
C VAL A 78 1.97 -14.28 0.88
N ARG A 79 1.19 -13.47 1.56
CA ARG A 79 -0.02 -12.85 1.00
C ARG A 79 0.37 -11.70 0.07
N VAL A 80 -0.40 -11.50 -1.00
CA VAL A 80 -0.19 -10.40 -1.94
C VAL A 80 -1.47 -9.63 -2.10
N SER A 81 -1.45 -8.34 -1.79
CA SER A 81 -2.56 -7.41 -2.00
C SER A 81 -2.23 -6.43 -3.13
N SER A 82 -3.22 -5.71 -3.63
CA SER A 82 -2.95 -4.46 -4.36
C SER A 82 -3.99 -3.42 -4.04
N VAL A 83 -3.61 -2.16 -4.17
CA VAL A 83 -4.52 -1.05 -4.01
C VAL A 83 -5.55 -1.05 -5.14
N THR A 84 -6.82 -0.92 -4.76
CA THR A 84 -7.97 -0.80 -5.67
C THR A 84 -8.84 0.39 -5.28
N PHE A 85 -9.48 1.02 -6.26
CA PHE A 85 -10.34 2.19 -6.06
C PHE A 85 -11.81 1.85 -6.30
N GLY A 86 -12.71 2.35 -5.45
CA GLY A 86 -14.15 2.26 -5.64
C GLY A 86 -14.68 3.28 -6.68
N ILE A 87 -15.97 3.17 -7.01
CA ILE A 87 -16.65 4.03 -7.99
C ILE A 87 -16.55 5.51 -7.61
N GLU A 88 -16.71 5.81 -6.33
CA GLU A 88 -16.60 7.14 -5.74
C GLU A 88 -15.20 7.76 -5.95
N SER A 89 -14.18 6.92 -6.11
CA SER A 89 -12.79 7.32 -6.30
C SER A 89 -12.35 7.35 -7.77
N LEU A 90 -13.13 6.85 -8.73
CA LEU A 90 -12.67 6.70 -10.12
C LEU A 90 -12.30 8.01 -10.80
N VAL A 91 -13.18 9.01 -10.75
CA VAL A 91 -12.92 10.33 -11.37
C VAL A 91 -11.75 11.04 -10.71
N PRO A 92 -11.67 11.17 -9.36
CA PRO A 92 -10.51 11.80 -8.74
C PRO A 92 -9.21 11.00 -8.94
N ALA A 93 -9.25 9.66 -8.97
CA ALA A 93 -8.08 8.83 -9.28
C ALA A 93 -7.60 9.03 -10.72
N ALA A 94 -8.51 9.13 -11.69
CA ALA A 94 -8.17 9.45 -13.08
C ALA A 94 -7.50 10.83 -13.19
N ARG A 95 -8.00 11.83 -12.46
CA ARG A 95 -7.39 13.18 -12.41
C ARG A 95 -6.00 13.15 -11.78
N PHE A 96 -5.83 12.44 -10.67
CA PHE A 96 -4.53 12.25 -10.03
C PHE A 96 -3.54 11.61 -11.03
N ASN A 97 -3.94 10.50 -11.67
CA ASN A 97 -3.11 9.80 -12.64
C ASN A 97 -2.74 10.69 -13.83
N GLN A 98 -3.68 11.47 -14.36
CA GLN A 98 -3.39 12.42 -15.44
C GLN A 98 -2.37 13.48 -15.00
N ALA A 99 -2.50 14.04 -13.80
CA ALA A 99 -1.55 15.00 -13.27
C ALA A 99 -0.15 14.40 -13.07
N SER A 100 -0.06 13.12 -12.66
CA SER A 100 1.19 12.37 -12.58
C SER A 100 1.84 12.19 -13.96
N ILE A 101 1.05 11.81 -14.98
CA ILE A 101 1.52 11.70 -16.37
C ILE A 101 2.03 13.06 -16.89
N ASP A 102 1.37 14.16 -16.50
CA ASP A 102 1.78 15.52 -16.84
C ASP A 102 3.01 16.02 -16.03
N GLY A 103 3.60 15.16 -15.20
CA GLY A 103 4.79 15.47 -14.38
C GLY A 103 4.52 16.38 -13.19
N ARG A 104 3.26 16.55 -12.79
CA ARG A 104 2.82 17.43 -11.68
C ARG A 104 1.87 16.69 -10.74
N PRO A 105 2.28 15.55 -10.17
CA PRO A 105 1.40 14.80 -9.29
C PRO A 105 1.09 15.62 -8.02
N PRO A 106 -0.17 15.65 -7.55
CA PRO A 106 -0.49 16.12 -6.20
C PRO A 106 0.25 15.29 -5.14
N ARG A 107 0.39 15.84 -3.93
CA ARG A 107 0.95 15.06 -2.81
C ARG A 107 0.06 13.85 -2.52
N GLY A 108 0.66 12.69 -2.31
CA GLY A 108 -0.02 11.48 -1.85
C GLY A 108 0.17 11.25 -0.36
N ALA A 109 -0.70 10.43 0.24
CA ALA A 109 -0.53 9.94 1.59
C ALA A 109 -0.90 8.45 1.69
N PHE A 110 -0.05 7.67 2.36
CA PHE A 110 -0.28 6.26 2.66
C PHE A 110 -0.57 6.14 4.14
N ILE A 111 -1.80 5.76 4.49
CA ILE A 111 -2.21 5.51 5.87
C ILE A 111 -2.08 4.01 6.13
N VAL A 112 -1.30 3.66 7.15
CA VAL A 112 -0.88 2.27 7.40
C VAL A 112 -1.28 1.85 8.81
N ILE A 113 -2.12 0.83 8.96
CA ILE A 113 -2.46 0.30 10.29
C ILE A 113 -1.23 -0.34 10.92
N GLN A 114 -0.80 0.20 12.05
CA GLN A 114 0.32 -0.26 12.86
C GLN A 114 -0.03 -0.05 14.33
N PRO A 115 -0.44 -1.11 15.05
CA PRO A 115 -0.81 -1.02 16.46
C PRO A 115 0.25 -0.30 17.29
N GLY A 116 -0.19 0.66 18.12
CA GLY A 116 0.69 1.44 18.99
C GLY A 116 1.48 2.57 18.31
N ALA A 117 1.30 2.81 17.01
CA ALA A 117 1.90 3.97 16.35
C ALA A 117 1.29 5.30 16.80
N ASP A 118 2.11 6.35 16.84
CA ASP A 118 1.68 7.73 17.00
C ASP A 118 1.64 8.40 15.61
N PRO A 119 0.47 8.75 15.08
CA PRO A 119 0.36 9.29 13.73
C PRO A 119 0.98 10.67 13.57
N THR A 120 1.35 11.35 14.65
CA THR A 120 2.02 12.66 14.62
C THR A 120 3.54 12.49 14.65
N GLN A 121 4.04 11.60 15.51
CA GLN A 121 5.49 11.41 15.70
C GLN A 121 6.10 10.45 14.67
N ASP A 122 5.37 9.41 14.27
CA ASP A 122 5.91 8.32 13.45
C ASP A 122 5.73 8.56 11.95
N ARG A 123 5.06 9.66 11.54
CA ARG A 123 4.88 9.99 10.13
C ARG A 123 6.16 10.56 9.51
N PHE A 124 6.35 10.32 8.22
CA PHE A 124 7.47 10.87 7.46
C PHE A 124 7.10 11.04 5.99
N ILE A 125 7.91 11.82 5.27
CA ILE A 125 7.73 12.07 3.83
C ILE A 125 8.80 11.31 3.08
N GLN A 126 8.38 10.57 2.06
CA GLN A 126 9.25 10.01 1.06
C GLN A 126 9.12 10.79 -0.24
N ALA A 127 10.24 11.30 -0.74
CA ALA A 127 10.31 12.08 -1.97
C ALA A 127 11.01 11.30 -3.08
N PHE A 128 10.25 10.94 -4.12
CA PHE A 128 10.75 10.43 -5.39
C PHE A 128 10.25 11.37 -6.49
N PRO A 129 10.99 12.46 -6.80
CA PRO A 129 10.52 13.47 -7.74
C PRO A 129 10.00 12.86 -9.04
N PRO A 130 8.81 13.28 -9.51
CA PRO A 130 8.05 14.44 -9.05
C PRO A 130 7.07 14.16 -7.88
N GLN A 131 7.00 12.94 -7.36
CA GLN A 131 6.04 12.53 -6.34
C GLN A 131 6.59 12.68 -4.92
N HIS A 132 5.78 13.28 -4.04
CA HIS A 132 6.01 13.28 -2.58
C HIS A 132 4.86 12.55 -1.88
N THR A 133 5.19 11.48 -1.15
CA THR A 133 4.21 10.66 -0.44
C THR A 133 4.46 10.73 1.05
N THR A 134 3.44 11.08 1.82
CA THR A 134 3.49 11.07 3.28
C THR A 134 3.07 9.70 3.78
N PHE A 135 3.93 9.01 4.52
CA PHE A 135 3.59 7.76 5.19
C PHE A 135 3.11 8.09 6.60
N VAL A 136 1.92 7.64 6.95
CA VAL A 136 1.29 7.90 8.25
C VAL A 136 0.88 6.57 8.88
N PRO A 137 1.73 6.00 9.74
CA PRO A 137 1.33 4.90 10.62
C PRO A 137 0.21 5.35 11.56
N VAL A 138 -0.82 4.53 11.73
CA VAL A 138 -1.96 4.79 12.62
C VAL A 138 -2.23 3.57 13.49
N PRO A 139 -2.65 3.74 14.76
CA PRO A 139 -2.90 2.60 15.64
C PRO A 139 -4.16 1.81 15.26
N ASP A 140 -5.15 2.46 14.65
CA ASP A 140 -6.43 1.87 14.28
C ASP A 140 -7.16 2.66 13.17
N GLU A 141 -8.31 2.11 12.73
CA GLU A 141 -9.15 2.66 11.66
C GLU A 141 -9.88 3.95 12.04
N ALA A 142 -10.17 4.16 13.33
CA ALA A 142 -10.84 5.37 13.77
C ALA A 142 -9.89 6.57 13.67
N VAL A 143 -8.63 6.38 14.10
CA VAL A 143 -7.56 7.36 13.91
C VAL A 143 -7.27 7.56 12.42
N ALA A 144 -7.30 6.51 11.61
CA ALA A 144 -7.14 6.61 10.16
C ALA A 144 -8.13 7.60 9.51
N ALA A 145 -9.41 7.51 9.86
CA ALA A 145 -10.43 8.41 9.33
C ALA A 145 -10.21 9.87 9.75
N ALA A 146 -9.80 10.11 11.00
CA ALA A 146 -9.46 11.44 11.48
C ALA A 146 -8.26 12.05 10.73
N ILE A 147 -7.18 11.26 10.59
CA ILE A 147 -5.99 11.65 9.83
C ILE A 147 -6.30 11.89 8.36
N ALA A 148 -7.15 11.06 7.73
CA ALA A 148 -7.53 11.22 6.34
C ALA A 148 -8.20 12.58 6.09
N ARG A 149 -9.08 13.02 6.99
CA ARG A 149 -9.73 14.34 6.94
C ARG A 149 -8.70 15.47 7.00
N GLU A 150 -7.75 15.41 7.94
CA GLU A 150 -6.69 16.42 8.07
C GLU A 150 -5.83 16.50 6.81
N LEU A 151 -5.42 15.35 6.27
CA LEU A 151 -4.58 15.28 5.07
C LEU A 151 -5.24 15.95 3.86
N VAL A 152 -6.54 15.74 3.64
CA VAL A 152 -7.24 16.39 2.52
C VAL A 152 -7.56 17.85 2.78
N GLU A 153 -7.68 18.29 4.03
CA GLU A 153 -7.74 19.72 4.39
C GLU A 153 -6.42 20.42 4.07
N ASP A 154 -5.30 19.73 4.27
CA ASP A 154 -3.97 20.20 3.90
C ASP A 154 -3.71 20.15 2.39
N GLY A 155 -4.57 19.50 1.61
CA GLY A 155 -4.48 19.43 0.15
C GLY A 155 -3.75 18.19 -0.40
N VAL A 156 -3.73 17.10 0.34
CA VAL A 156 -3.36 15.77 -0.21
C VAL A 156 -4.36 15.37 -1.29
N GLY A 157 -3.85 14.94 -2.45
CA GLY A 157 -4.64 14.61 -3.63
C GLY A 157 -4.79 13.12 -3.93
N LEU A 158 -4.25 12.25 -3.07
CA LEU A 158 -4.42 10.79 -3.10
C LEU A 158 -4.23 10.23 -1.69
N ILE A 159 -5.14 9.36 -1.25
CA ILE A 159 -4.98 8.57 -0.02
C ILE A 159 -5.02 7.08 -0.39
N GLU A 160 -4.06 6.30 0.10
CA GLU A 160 -4.05 4.84 -0.01
C GLU A 160 -3.97 4.19 1.37
N LEU A 161 -4.74 3.11 1.57
CA LEU A 161 -4.94 2.44 2.84
C LEU A 161 -4.28 1.06 2.84
N TYR A 162 -3.44 0.80 3.85
CA TYR A 162 -2.63 -0.41 3.99
C TYR A 162 -2.76 -1.05 5.37
N GLY A 163 -2.31 -2.29 5.48
CA GLY A 163 -2.33 -3.02 6.75
C GLY A 163 -3.68 -3.70 7.06
N GLY A 164 -4.52 -3.93 6.04
CA GLY A 164 -5.70 -4.79 6.18
C GLY A 164 -6.95 -4.10 6.73
N PHE A 165 -7.25 -2.88 6.27
CA PHE A 165 -8.50 -2.20 6.58
C PHE A 165 -9.72 -3.10 6.31
N THR A 166 -10.65 -3.11 7.26
CA THR A 166 -11.98 -3.66 7.11
C THR A 166 -12.81 -2.79 6.15
N SER A 167 -13.88 -3.37 5.59
CA SER A 167 -14.81 -2.61 4.76
C SER A 167 -15.45 -1.43 5.51
N ALA A 168 -15.68 -1.58 6.82
CA ALA A 168 -16.24 -0.51 7.65
C ALA A 168 -15.23 0.62 7.89
N GLY A 169 -13.97 0.28 8.20
CA GLY A 169 -12.90 1.26 8.35
C GLY A 169 -12.60 2.01 7.06
N ALA A 170 -12.51 1.29 5.93
CA ALA A 170 -12.33 1.91 4.62
C ALA A 170 -13.50 2.86 4.28
N ALA A 171 -14.75 2.47 4.56
CA ALA A 171 -15.91 3.34 4.37
C ALA A 171 -15.82 4.61 5.24
N ALA A 172 -15.45 4.49 6.51
CA ALA A 172 -15.29 5.64 7.40
C ALA A 172 -14.22 6.63 6.88
N VAL A 173 -13.11 6.13 6.33
CA VAL A 173 -12.10 6.97 5.68
C VAL A 173 -12.66 7.65 4.42
N ILE A 174 -13.34 6.91 3.56
CA ILE A 174 -13.96 7.45 2.32
C ILE A 174 -14.92 8.60 2.67
N ASP A 175 -15.77 8.41 3.67
CA ASP A 175 -16.72 9.41 4.15
C ASP A 175 -16.00 10.65 4.70
N ALA A 176 -14.93 10.46 5.47
CA ALA A 176 -14.12 11.56 6.02
C ALA A 176 -13.41 12.40 4.92
N VAL A 177 -12.99 11.73 3.84
CA VAL A 177 -12.37 12.38 2.67
C VAL A 177 -13.39 13.20 1.88
N ALA A 178 -14.67 12.78 1.86
CA ALA A 178 -15.77 13.48 1.22
C ALA A 178 -15.49 13.84 -0.25
N GLY A 179 -14.87 12.91 -0.99
CA GLY A 179 -14.56 13.07 -2.42
C GLY A 179 -13.47 14.08 -2.77
N ARG A 180 -12.77 14.67 -1.78
CA ARG A 180 -11.69 15.64 -1.99
C ARG A 180 -10.42 15.02 -2.58
N ALA A 181 -10.21 13.73 -2.32
CA ALA A 181 -9.14 12.92 -2.87
C ALA A 181 -9.70 11.51 -3.18
N PRO A 182 -9.12 10.77 -4.14
CA PRO A 182 -9.41 9.35 -4.29
C PRO A 182 -8.85 8.57 -3.10
N VAL A 183 -9.60 7.55 -2.67
CA VAL A 183 -9.17 6.61 -1.63
C VAL A 183 -8.97 5.24 -2.24
N GLY A 184 -7.72 4.78 -2.23
CA GLY A 184 -7.34 3.43 -2.63
C GLY A 184 -7.28 2.52 -1.41
N VAL A 185 -7.77 1.28 -1.53
CA VAL A 185 -7.75 0.29 -0.44
C VAL A 185 -6.93 -0.92 -0.87
N GLY A 186 -5.92 -1.28 -0.08
CA GLY A 186 -5.18 -2.53 -0.21
C GLY A 186 -6.13 -3.72 -0.02
N SER A 187 -6.42 -4.44 -1.10
CA SER A 187 -7.37 -5.55 -1.11
C SER A 187 -6.73 -6.86 -1.54
N PHE A 188 -7.26 -7.94 -0.97
CA PHE A 188 -6.98 -9.31 -1.40
C PHE A 188 -8.06 -9.80 -2.35
N THR A 189 -7.66 -10.69 -3.24
CA THR A 189 -8.59 -11.55 -3.97
C THR A 189 -8.91 -12.80 -3.15
N LEU A 190 -9.99 -13.49 -3.51
CA LEU A 190 -10.45 -14.67 -2.77
C LEU A 190 -9.38 -15.78 -2.72
N GLU A 191 -8.58 -15.95 -3.78
CA GLU A 191 -7.49 -16.94 -3.79
C GLU A 191 -6.41 -16.67 -2.75
N ALA A 192 -6.23 -15.42 -2.29
CA ALA A 192 -5.28 -15.10 -1.24
C ALA A 192 -5.77 -15.54 0.16
N THR A 193 -7.07 -15.86 0.30
CA THR A 193 -7.69 -16.33 1.54
C THR A 193 -7.88 -17.86 1.56
N CYS A 194 -7.65 -18.54 0.44
CA CYS A 194 -7.67 -20.00 0.38
C CYS A 194 -6.38 -20.55 1.01
N PRO A 195 -6.47 -21.45 2.01
CA PRO A 195 -5.32 -22.24 2.44
C PRO A 195 -4.75 -22.97 1.22
N GLY A 196 -3.42 -22.89 1.04
CA GLY A 196 -2.71 -23.29 -0.17
C GLY A 196 -3.31 -24.52 -0.85
N SER A 197 -3.75 -24.32 -2.10
CA SER A 197 -4.35 -25.37 -2.91
C SER A 197 -3.38 -26.54 -3.01
N MET A 198 -3.75 -27.67 -2.41
CA MET A 198 -3.20 -28.98 -2.74
C MET A 198 -3.58 -29.30 -4.19
N ILE A 199 -2.89 -28.70 -5.15
CA ILE A 199 -2.89 -29.18 -6.52
C ILE A 199 -1.72 -30.13 -6.63
N SER A 200 -1.89 -31.35 -6.11
CA SER A 200 -1.09 -32.49 -6.55
C SER A 200 -1.51 -32.82 -7.98
N GLY A 201 -0.74 -32.34 -8.96
CA GLY A 201 -0.88 -32.77 -10.35
C GLY A 201 -0.25 -34.15 -10.52
N GLY A 202 -1.08 -35.12 -10.92
CA GLY A 202 -0.65 -36.40 -11.50
C GLY A 202 -0.43 -36.31 -13.00
#